data_AF-A0A973ZFZ1-F1
#
_entry.id   AF-A0A973ZFZ1-F1
#
_cell.length_a   1.000
_cell.length_b   1.000
_cell.length_c   1.000
_cell.angle_alpha   90.00
_cell.angle_beta   90.00
_cell.angle_gamma   90.00
#
_symmetry.space_group_name_H-M   'P 1'
#
loop_
_entity.id
_entity.type
_entity.pdbx_description
1 polymer ?
#
loop_
_entity_poly.entity_id
_entity_poly.type
_entity_poly.pdbx_seq_one_letter_code
_entity_poly.pdbx_strand_id
1 'polypeptide(L)'
;MRKTRRWVLPVAALLLATGSSSAAATGPAVAAGPIERPGRPVEALAAPPDPTAPFPTCPNYGYMVTLPEGSGRSTFNRYDIGTATLIPIKQFDFVVNAIGYSKTQNVFWGLHSVDNGPDAIVRFDKDGNLVEVGVPQDASGTPLAEFEALAGTVDGDELIVHTRTPANHVVTIDVDPDSTTFGEVTGDVAVSRATGALDYLNVGDWDVYDQDGLLYAIELSSAFRKVVTIDPASGAVTELADLSDDLPNSDNYGGAFVEDGSGNLYVGANNIISGGSKTGRSQTFMIRTAFSPPLVTAYAKGGALRVNDGGDCLLATDFGDAPDTYGTMDSSGGPAHVLSSYLHKGKKLSIGAENDADLDGFHNDDATTDDGTIAQVNDEDGVPVGTKSTSNAPSLTVTSTNTTGLKATLAGWLDSDRDGAFGAGERATVALAASATSAKLTWPGFSMDTGEAKSFLRLRLYEGAAEDDGPQPGGWVDGGEVEDHQVTLVKVTPRVIKPVTAPVVIIAPEEWPDEVWPPRDVDDDGDIDQTDADLALDALPATGTSFRPYLLLGVGMVLLGLVVLGLALVIGPKKVRRRLE
;
A
#
# COMPACT_ATOMS: atom_id res chain seq x y z
N MET A 1 41.27 -4.87 52.86
CA MET A 1 42.44 -5.70 52.48
C MET A 1 42.10 -6.47 51.21
N ARG A 2 43.04 -6.48 50.25
CA ARG A 2 42.88 -6.87 48.83
C ARG A 2 42.20 -8.22 48.60
N LYS A 3 41.35 -8.29 47.57
CA LYS A 3 41.44 -9.31 46.51
C LYS A 3 40.74 -8.84 45.23
N THR A 4 41.52 -8.80 44.16
CA THR A 4 41.18 -8.57 42.76
C THR A 4 40.35 -9.73 42.19
N ARG A 5 39.35 -9.45 41.36
CA ARG A 5 38.89 -10.37 40.30
C ARG A 5 38.48 -9.60 39.05
N ARG A 6 39.19 -9.91 37.97
CA ARG A 6 38.85 -9.65 36.56
C ARG A 6 37.51 -10.32 36.24
N TRP A 7 36.67 -9.64 35.47
CA TRP A 7 35.58 -10.27 34.74
C TRP A 7 35.94 -10.35 33.26
N VAL A 8 35.63 -11.52 32.72
CA VAL A 8 36.03 -12.08 31.42
C VAL A 8 34.86 -11.88 30.45
N LEU A 9 35.17 -11.58 29.18
CA LEU A 9 34.24 -11.53 28.05
C LEU A 9 33.49 -12.86 27.86
N PRO A 10 32.22 -12.90 27.43
CA PRO A 10 31.55 -14.14 27.10
C PRO A 10 32.05 -14.66 25.74
N VAL A 11 32.48 -15.93 25.77
CA VAL A 11 32.94 -16.72 24.62
C VAL A 11 31.74 -17.42 23.98
N ALA A 12 31.78 -17.48 22.66
CA ALA A 12 30.90 -18.25 21.78
C ALA A 12 30.75 -19.72 22.22
N ALA A 13 29.52 -20.24 22.18
CA ALA A 13 29.23 -21.63 22.44
C ALA A 13 29.57 -22.47 21.19
N LEU A 14 30.70 -23.16 21.24
CA LEU A 14 31.09 -24.22 20.33
C LEU A 14 30.71 -25.57 20.99
N LEU A 15 29.72 -26.29 20.45
CA LEU A 15 29.42 -27.65 20.90
C LEU A 15 30.49 -28.62 20.38
N LEU A 16 31.29 -29.16 21.30
CA LEU A 16 32.17 -30.31 21.07
C LEU A 16 31.41 -31.59 21.45
N ALA A 17 31.13 -32.44 20.46
CA ALA A 17 30.69 -33.81 20.67
C ALA A 17 31.83 -34.63 21.31
N THR A 18 31.55 -35.27 22.44
CA THR A 18 32.49 -36.17 23.11
C THR A 18 32.34 -37.57 22.55
N GLY A 19 33.42 -38.10 21.98
CA GLY A 19 33.50 -39.48 21.51
C GLY A 19 33.48 -40.46 22.69
N SER A 20 32.61 -41.47 22.61
CA SER A 20 32.68 -42.66 23.45
C SER A 20 33.00 -43.87 22.56
N SER A 21 34.13 -44.50 22.85
CA SER A 21 34.59 -45.73 22.23
C SER A 21 33.82 -46.92 22.79
N SER A 22 33.30 -47.78 21.91
CA SER A 22 32.89 -49.13 22.30
C SER A 22 33.59 -50.16 21.42
N ALA A 23 34.04 -51.23 22.08
CA ALA A 23 35.02 -52.19 21.59
C ALA A 23 34.45 -53.17 20.56
N ALA A 24 35.27 -53.50 19.56
CA ALA A 24 34.99 -54.50 18.55
C ALA A 24 35.04 -55.93 19.13
N ALA A 25 33.98 -56.71 18.89
CA ALA A 25 34.00 -58.16 19.02
C ALA A 25 33.95 -58.77 17.61
N THR A 26 34.99 -59.52 17.24
CA THR A 26 35.15 -60.17 15.94
C THR A 26 34.44 -61.53 15.91
N GLY A 27 33.41 -61.64 15.07
CA GLY A 27 32.79 -62.91 14.64
C GLY A 27 32.99 -63.12 13.14
N PRO A 28 32.99 -64.37 12.63
CA PRO A 28 33.44 -64.67 11.28
C PRO A 28 32.45 -64.21 10.22
N ALA A 29 32.96 -63.58 9.17
CA ALA A 29 32.19 -63.11 8.02
C ALA A 29 31.67 -64.30 7.20
N VAL A 30 30.34 -64.41 7.08
CA VAL A 30 29.68 -65.20 6.05
C VAL A 30 29.36 -64.24 4.90
N ALA A 31 30.00 -64.46 3.75
CA ALA A 31 29.74 -63.69 2.54
C ALA A 31 28.32 -63.99 2.03
N ALA A 32 27.38 -63.07 2.27
CA ALA A 32 26.12 -63.04 1.56
C ALA A 32 26.35 -62.27 0.25
N GLY A 33 26.09 -62.93 -0.89
CA GLY A 33 26.09 -62.29 -2.20
C GLY A 33 25.05 -61.17 -2.30
N PRO A 34 25.13 -60.30 -3.31
CA PRO A 34 24.25 -59.16 -3.44
C PRO A 34 22.81 -59.67 -3.64
N ILE A 35 21.96 -59.41 -2.66
CA ILE A 35 20.51 -59.48 -2.85
C ILE A 35 20.16 -58.23 -3.66
N GLU A 36 20.04 -58.37 -4.98
CA GLU A 36 19.32 -57.40 -5.79
C GLU A 36 17.88 -57.35 -5.27
N ARG A 37 17.59 -56.35 -4.43
CA ARG A 37 16.21 -55.94 -4.19
C ARG A 37 15.73 -55.30 -5.49
N PRO A 38 14.64 -55.78 -6.12
CA PRO A 38 14.07 -55.07 -7.24
C PRO A 38 13.71 -53.66 -6.76
N GLY A 39 14.23 -52.66 -7.47
CA GLY A 39 13.94 -51.25 -7.21
C GLY A 39 12.43 -51.06 -7.21
N ARG A 40 11.88 -50.79 -6.03
CA ARG A 40 10.54 -50.22 -5.93
C ARG A 40 10.64 -48.87 -6.68
N PRO A 41 9.74 -48.56 -7.63
CA PRO A 41 9.69 -47.20 -8.18
C PRO A 41 9.66 -46.24 -7.00
N VAL A 42 10.55 -45.25 -7.00
CA VAL A 42 10.46 -44.19 -6.01
C VAL A 42 9.16 -43.46 -6.34
N GLU A 43 8.20 -43.55 -5.40
CA GLU A 43 6.85 -43.05 -5.63
C GLU A 43 6.88 -41.54 -5.36
N ALA A 44 6.42 -40.76 -6.34
CA ALA A 44 6.30 -39.31 -6.20
C ALA A 44 5.50 -38.95 -4.95
N LEU A 45 5.74 -37.76 -4.37
CA LEU A 45 4.94 -37.30 -3.24
C LEU A 45 3.45 -37.31 -3.61
N ALA A 46 2.64 -37.83 -2.69
CA ALA A 46 1.19 -37.80 -2.86
C ALA A 46 0.67 -36.42 -2.51
N ALA A 47 -0.22 -35.88 -3.35
CA ALA A 47 -0.92 -34.63 -3.06
C ALA A 47 -1.63 -34.72 -1.68
N PRO A 48 -1.52 -33.68 -0.83
CA PRO A 48 -2.20 -33.65 0.45
C PRO A 48 -3.72 -33.57 0.27
N PRO A 49 -4.53 -34.10 1.21
CA PRO A 49 -5.99 -33.96 1.18
C PRO A 49 -6.40 -32.50 1.24
N ASP A 50 -7.48 -32.11 0.54
CA ASP A 50 -8.00 -30.74 0.50
C ASP A 50 -7.96 -30.02 1.87
N PRO A 51 -7.61 -28.72 1.90
CA PRO A 51 -7.57 -27.95 3.13
C PRO A 51 -8.96 -27.93 3.80
N THR A 52 -8.98 -28.04 5.13
CA THR A 52 -10.24 -28.10 5.88
C THR A 52 -10.93 -26.73 5.91
N ALA A 53 -10.14 -25.67 5.98
CA ALA A 53 -10.61 -24.30 6.08
C ALA A 53 -9.69 -23.35 5.29
N PRO A 54 -9.61 -23.47 3.94
CA PRO A 54 -8.83 -22.53 3.14
C PRO A 54 -9.31 -21.09 3.36
N PHE A 55 -8.45 -20.12 3.07
CA PHE A 55 -8.89 -18.74 3.02
C PHE A 55 -9.93 -18.58 1.90
N PRO A 56 -10.99 -17.79 2.09
CA PRO A 56 -12.00 -17.57 1.05
C PRO A 56 -11.43 -16.76 -0.12
N THR A 57 -10.55 -15.81 0.19
CA THR A 57 -9.82 -14.91 -0.71
C THR A 57 -8.52 -14.50 -0.05
N CYS A 58 -7.66 -13.79 -0.79
CA CYS A 58 -6.53 -13.06 -0.24
C CYS A 58 -6.96 -12.26 1.02
N PRO A 59 -6.35 -12.51 2.19
CA PRO A 59 -6.81 -11.91 3.43
C PRO A 59 -6.32 -10.47 3.66
N ASN A 60 -5.39 -9.96 2.84
CA ASN A 60 -4.73 -8.67 3.01
C ASN A 60 -4.17 -8.42 4.43
N TYR A 61 -3.51 -9.44 4.96
CA TYR A 61 -2.82 -9.35 6.25
C TYR A 61 -1.47 -10.05 6.15
N GLY A 62 -0.50 -9.57 6.93
CA GLY A 62 0.72 -10.31 7.20
C GLY A 62 0.44 -11.50 8.12
N TYR A 63 1.08 -12.64 7.86
CA TYR A 63 1.10 -13.77 8.78
C TYR A 63 2.53 -14.17 9.11
N MET A 64 2.73 -14.66 10.33
CA MET A 64 4.06 -15.06 10.78
C MET A 64 4.01 -16.39 11.50
N VAL A 65 4.93 -17.28 11.14
CA VAL A 65 5.37 -18.31 12.08
C VAL A 65 6.44 -17.72 12.97
N THR A 66 6.30 -17.89 14.28
CA THR A 66 7.26 -17.40 15.27
C THR A 66 7.71 -18.53 16.17
N LEU A 67 8.98 -18.54 16.57
CA LEU A 67 9.55 -19.52 17.50
C LEU A 67 9.89 -18.85 18.84
N PRO A 68 8.97 -18.91 19.83
CA PRO A 68 9.25 -18.39 21.17
C PRO A 68 10.43 -19.11 21.83
N GLU A 69 11.19 -18.38 22.64
CA GLU A 69 12.36 -18.93 23.33
C GLU A 69 12.00 -20.15 24.20
N GLY A 70 12.72 -21.26 23.99
CA GLY A 70 12.56 -22.49 24.77
C GLY A 70 11.31 -23.31 24.43
N SER A 71 10.51 -22.88 23.45
CA SER A 71 9.28 -23.60 23.06
C SER A 71 9.55 -24.88 22.25
N GLY A 72 10.57 -24.85 21.37
CA GLY A 72 10.80 -25.91 20.39
C GLY A 72 9.66 -26.08 19.38
N ARG A 73 8.73 -25.11 19.29
CA ARG A 73 7.50 -25.21 18.51
C ARG A 73 7.14 -23.84 17.93
N SER A 74 6.87 -23.79 16.63
CA SER A 74 6.42 -22.55 16.00
C SER A 74 4.95 -22.28 16.33
N THR A 75 4.60 -21.01 16.44
CA THR A 75 3.22 -20.53 16.51
C THR A 75 2.92 -19.78 15.24
N PHE A 76 1.84 -20.14 14.54
CA PHE A 76 1.26 -19.38 13.45
C PHE A 76 0.39 -18.26 14.00
N ASN A 77 0.63 -17.05 13.53
CA ASN A 77 -0.01 -15.83 14.00
C ASN A 77 -0.48 -15.01 12.81
N ARG A 78 -1.62 -14.32 12.96
CA ARG A 78 -1.86 -13.11 12.18
C ARG A 78 -0.96 -12.01 12.76
N TYR A 79 -0.27 -11.28 11.90
CA TYR A 79 0.58 -10.17 12.29
C TYR A 79 -0.04 -8.85 11.87
N ASP A 80 -0.36 -8.04 12.87
CA ASP A 80 -0.75 -6.66 12.67
C ASP A 80 0.53 -5.83 12.50
N ILE A 81 0.84 -5.49 11.25
CA ILE A 81 2.09 -4.84 10.85
C ILE A 81 2.19 -3.43 11.44
N GLY A 82 1.08 -2.67 11.42
CA GLY A 82 1.00 -1.29 11.91
C GLY A 82 1.26 -1.17 13.41
N THR A 83 0.74 -2.11 14.21
CA THR A 83 0.92 -2.13 15.67
C THR A 83 2.05 -3.06 16.16
N ALA A 84 2.67 -3.82 15.24
CA ALA A 84 3.64 -4.87 15.54
C ALA A 84 3.11 -5.91 16.55
N THR A 85 1.84 -6.29 16.40
CA THR A 85 1.13 -7.21 17.31
C THR A 85 0.96 -8.58 16.68
N LEU A 86 1.35 -9.63 17.40
CA LEU A 86 1.07 -11.02 17.04
C LEU A 86 -0.26 -11.46 17.65
N ILE A 87 -1.16 -11.97 16.81
CA ILE A 87 -2.43 -12.55 17.20
C ILE A 87 -2.34 -14.06 16.95
N PRO A 88 -2.14 -14.88 18.00
CA PRO A 88 -1.93 -16.32 17.83
C PRO A 88 -3.16 -17.02 17.25
N ILE A 89 -2.93 -17.84 16.23
CA ILE A 89 -3.94 -18.71 15.60
C ILE A 89 -3.76 -20.13 16.09
N LYS A 90 -2.55 -20.68 15.92
CA LYS A 90 -2.25 -22.08 16.24
C LYS A 90 -0.79 -22.27 16.63
N GLN A 91 -0.53 -23.02 17.70
CA GLN A 91 0.80 -23.56 17.95
C GLN A 91 0.93 -24.92 17.28
N PHE A 92 1.96 -25.09 16.46
CA PHE A 92 2.26 -26.36 15.80
C PHE A 92 3.03 -27.30 16.75
N ASP A 93 3.08 -28.58 16.40
CA ASP A 93 3.82 -29.57 17.18
C ASP A 93 5.33 -29.59 16.90
N PHE A 94 5.76 -28.87 15.86
CA PHE A 94 7.15 -28.75 15.41
C PHE A 94 7.48 -27.31 15.00
N VAL A 95 8.75 -27.09 14.63
CA VAL A 95 9.23 -25.81 14.12
C VAL A 95 8.87 -25.71 12.64
N VAL A 96 8.13 -24.69 12.27
CA VAL A 96 7.83 -24.32 10.87
C VAL A 96 8.58 -23.02 10.55
N ASN A 97 9.13 -22.94 9.34
CA ASN A 97 9.89 -21.84 8.76
C ASN A 97 9.69 -21.81 7.23
N ALA A 98 10.28 -20.83 6.54
CA ALA A 98 10.24 -20.66 5.10
C ALA A 98 8.81 -20.73 4.54
N ILE A 99 7.92 -19.89 5.05
CA ILE A 99 6.50 -19.94 4.70
C ILE A 99 6.17 -18.97 3.57
N GLY A 100 5.08 -19.22 2.86
CA GLY A 100 4.53 -18.28 1.89
C GLY A 100 3.08 -18.63 1.58
N TYR A 101 2.32 -17.65 1.10
CA TYR A 101 0.91 -17.83 0.78
C TYR A 101 0.70 -18.10 -0.71
N SER A 102 0.07 -19.22 -1.05
CA SER A 102 -0.38 -19.47 -2.42
C SER A 102 -1.73 -18.79 -2.66
N LYS A 103 -1.75 -17.80 -3.56
CA LYS A 103 -2.95 -17.04 -3.94
C LYS A 103 -3.93 -17.86 -4.79
N THR A 104 -3.43 -18.86 -5.52
CA THR A 104 -4.22 -19.78 -6.34
C THR A 104 -4.92 -20.84 -5.48
N GLN A 105 -4.25 -21.30 -4.41
CA GLN A 105 -4.78 -22.34 -3.52
C GLN A 105 -5.43 -21.80 -2.23
N ASN A 106 -5.22 -20.52 -1.91
CA ASN A 106 -5.68 -19.85 -0.69
C ASN A 106 -5.26 -20.55 0.62
N VAL A 107 -3.98 -20.94 0.69
CA VAL A 107 -3.36 -21.64 1.82
C VAL A 107 -1.89 -21.25 1.93
N PHE A 108 -1.31 -21.50 3.10
CA PHE A 108 0.13 -21.36 3.29
C PHE A 108 0.85 -22.67 2.97
N TRP A 109 2.01 -22.52 2.34
CA TRP A 109 3.03 -23.54 2.22
C TRP A 109 4.24 -23.14 3.04
N GLY A 110 5.09 -24.11 3.36
CA GLY A 110 6.42 -23.84 3.90
C GLY A 110 7.14 -25.12 4.26
N LEU A 111 8.11 -25.02 5.16
CA LEU A 111 8.92 -26.13 5.58
C LEU A 111 8.90 -26.29 7.09
N HIS A 112 8.86 -27.54 7.56
CA HIS A 112 9.11 -27.82 8.96
C HIS A 112 10.53 -28.33 9.18
N SER A 113 11.16 -27.87 10.26
CA SER A 113 12.50 -28.32 10.61
C SER A 113 12.43 -29.67 11.33
N VAL A 114 13.16 -30.64 10.80
CA VAL A 114 13.20 -32.00 11.33
C VAL A 114 14.50 -32.21 12.11
N ASP A 115 14.40 -32.53 13.40
CA ASP A 115 15.58 -32.80 14.23
C ASP A 115 16.43 -33.94 13.63
N ASN A 116 17.63 -33.59 13.13
CA ASN A 116 18.58 -34.52 12.50
C ASN A 116 18.06 -35.16 11.19
N GLY A 117 17.16 -34.48 10.48
CA GLY A 117 16.66 -34.91 9.17
C GLY A 117 16.52 -33.73 8.19
N PRO A 118 16.27 -34.02 6.91
CA PRO A 118 15.93 -32.97 5.94
C PRO A 118 14.57 -32.36 6.26
N ASP A 119 14.46 -31.05 6.01
CA ASP A 119 13.20 -30.32 6.18
C ASP A 119 12.14 -30.87 5.21
N ALA A 120 10.89 -30.91 5.69
CA ALA A 120 9.75 -31.42 4.93
C ALA A 120 8.73 -30.33 4.62
N ILE A 121 8.10 -30.45 3.44
CA ILE A 121 7.05 -29.55 2.96
C ILE A 121 5.83 -29.70 3.86
N VAL A 122 5.28 -28.56 4.28
CA VAL A 122 4.03 -28.47 5.01
C VAL A 122 3.06 -27.54 4.31
N ARG A 123 1.76 -27.83 4.49
CA ARG A 123 0.67 -26.96 4.07
C ARG A 123 -0.25 -26.70 5.24
N PHE A 124 -0.74 -25.48 5.40
CA PHE A 124 -1.69 -25.16 6.45
C PHE A 124 -2.68 -24.07 6.03
N ASP A 125 -3.88 -24.15 6.60
CA ASP A 125 -5.00 -23.29 6.26
C ASP A 125 -5.18 -22.14 7.28
N LYS A 126 -6.27 -21.36 7.15
CA LYS A 126 -6.48 -20.17 7.98
C LYS A 126 -6.61 -20.45 9.47
N ASP A 127 -6.99 -21.67 9.85
CA ASP A 127 -7.14 -22.09 11.24
C ASP A 127 -5.86 -22.79 11.76
N GLY A 128 -4.82 -22.86 10.92
CA GLY A 128 -3.58 -23.57 11.19
C GLY A 128 -3.75 -25.09 11.17
N ASN A 129 -4.71 -25.63 10.41
CA ASN A 129 -4.80 -27.08 10.21
C ASN A 129 -3.66 -27.49 9.27
N LEU A 130 -2.57 -27.96 9.87
CA LEU A 130 -1.34 -28.27 9.16
C LEU A 130 -1.31 -29.74 8.73
N VAL A 131 -0.88 -29.97 7.49
CA VAL A 131 -0.54 -31.27 6.92
C VAL A 131 0.94 -31.27 6.52
N GLU A 132 1.67 -32.29 6.98
CA GLU A 132 3.01 -32.60 6.48
C GLU A 132 2.88 -33.44 5.20
N VAL A 133 3.56 -33.01 4.15
CA VAL A 133 3.53 -33.66 2.83
C VAL A 133 4.69 -34.63 2.69
N GLY A 134 5.91 -34.17 2.98
CA GLY A 134 7.13 -34.96 2.88
C GLY A 134 8.33 -34.13 2.43
N VAL A 135 9.49 -34.78 2.36
CA VAL A 135 10.76 -34.13 1.99
C VAL A 135 10.76 -33.79 0.50
N PRO A 136 11.24 -32.59 0.09
CA PRO A 136 11.38 -32.25 -1.32
C PRO A 136 12.14 -33.32 -2.11
N GLN A 137 11.77 -33.51 -3.37
CA GLN A 137 12.30 -34.57 -4.23
C GLN A 137 13.17 -33.99 -5.35
N ASP A 138 14.15 -34.75 -5.83
CA ASP A 138 14.79 -34.46 -7.11
C ASP A 138 13.86 -34.78 -8.29
N ALA A 139 14.26 -34.42 -9.52
CA ALA A 139 13.48 -34.67 -10.74
C ALA A 139 13.28 -36.16 -11.08
N SER A 140 13.80 -37.09 -10.27
CA SER A 140 13.51 -38.53 -10.37
C SER A 140 12.46 -39.00 -9.36
N GLY A 141 11.90 -38.09 -8.57
CA GLY A 141 11.01 -38.37 -7.45
C GLY A 141 11.75 -38.88 -6.20
N THR A 142 13.08 -38.73 -6.13
CA THR A 142 13.85 -39.20 -4.98
C THR A 142 13.93 -38.13 -3.89
N PRO A 143 13.49 -38.41 -2.65
CA PRO A 143 13.62 -37.45 -1.55
C PRO A 143 15.07 -37.01 -1.34
N LEU A 144 15.29 -35.71 -1.17
CA LEU A 144 16.59 -35.14 -0.88
C LEU A 144 17.11 -35.66 0.46
N ALA A 145 18.34 -36.18 0.46
CA ALA A 145 18.95 -36.76 1.66
C ALA A 145 19.32 -35.69 2.71
N GLU A 146 19.65 -34.48 2.25
CA GLU A 146 19.97 -33.32 3.06
C GLU A 146 19.28 -32.10 2.45
N PHE A 147 18.48 -31.40 3.24
CA PHE A 147 17.79 -30.18 2.84
C PHE A 147 17.48 -29.36 4.10
N GLU A 148 17.96 -28.13 4.18
CA GLU A 148 17.70 -27.23 5.31
C GLU A 148 17.40 -25.84 4.80
N ALA A 149 16.26 -25.28 5.21
CA ALA A 149 15.82 -23.94 4.83
C ALA A 149 16.22 -22.86 5.85
N LEU A 150 16.30 -21.62 5.35
CA LEU A 150 16.58 -20.41 6.12
C LEU A 150 15.41 -19.42 6.05
N ALA A 151 14.86 -19.21 4.86
CA ALA A 151 13.75 -18.31 4.56
C ALA A 151 12.98 -18.86 3.35
N GLY A 152 11.76 -18.39 3.14
CA GLY A 152 10.94 -18.85 2.03
C GLY A 152 9.85 -17.85 1.66
N THR A 153 9.27 -18.04 0.49
CA THR A 153 8.03 -17.39 0.06
C THR A 153 7.37 -18.25 -1.02
N VAL A 154 6.15 -17.93 -1.42
CA VAL A 154 5.45 -18.60 -2.51
C VAL A 154 5.11 -17.58 -3.59
N ASP A 155 5.50 -17.88 -4.83
CA ASP A 155 5.03 -17.16 -6.02
C ASP A 155 4.15 -18.09 -6.86
N GLY A 156 2.87 -17.77 -6.97
CA GLY A 156 1.87 -18.67 -7.55
C GLY A 156 1.78 -19.99 -6.79
N ASP A 157 2.30 -21.06 -7.39
CA ASP A 157 2.35 -22.42 -6.85
C ASP A 157 3.77 -22.96 -6.74
N GLU A 158 4.75 -22.07 -6.68
CA GLU A 158 6.16 -22.40 -6.47
C GLU A 158 6.62 -21.89 -5.09
N LEU A 159 7.11 -22.80 -4.25
CA LEU A 159 7.76 -22.47 -2.98
C LEU A 159 9.23 -22.16 -3.24
N ILE A 160 9.65 -20.92 -3.01
CA ILE A 160 11.00 -20.40 -3.27
C ILE A 160 11.75 -20.27 -1.94
N VAL A 161 12.87 -20.98 -1.79
CA VAL A 161 13.52 -21.22 -0.50
C VAL A 161 14.99 -20.82 -0.52
N HIS A 162 15.43 -20.08 0.51
CA HIS A 162 16.86 -19.88 0.79
C HIS A 162 17.35 -21.07 1.60
N THR A 163 18.42 -21.72 1.15
CA THR A 163 18.88 -22.95 1.82
C THR A 163 20.17 -22.76 2.60
N ARG A 164 20.22 -23.39 3.79
CA ARG A 164 21.46 -23.71 4.48
C ARG A 164 22.13 -24.94 3.88
N THR A 165 21.35 -25.91 3.39
CA THR A 165 21.84 -27.08 2.66
C THR A 165 20.90 -27.38 1.49
N PRO A 166 21.39 -27.35 0.22
CA PRO A 166 22.72 -26.92 -0.20
C PRO A 166 23.04 -25.48 0.26
N ALA A 167 24.31 -25.18 0.53
CA ALA A 167 24.66 -23.91 1.16
C ALA A 167 24.49 -22.73 0.21
N ASN A 168 23.65 -21.76 0.60
CA ASN A 168 23.45 -20.49 -0.10
C ASN A 168 22.87 -20.64 -1.51
N HIS A 169 21.83 -21.46 -1.65
CA HIS A 169 21.08 -21.59 -2.89
C HIS A 169 19.68 -21.00 -2.75
N VAL A 170 19.11 -20.58 -3.88
CA VAL A 170 17.67 -20.40 -4.06
C VAL A 170 17.14 -21.68 -4.70
N VAL A 171 16.25 -22.37 -4.00
CA VAL A 171 15.62 -23.61 -4.46
C VAL A 171 14.14 -23.35 -4.68
N THR A 172 13.64 -23.73 -5.84
CA THR A 172 12.22 -23.64 -6.22
C THR A 172 11.62 -25.04 -6.17
N ILE A 173 10.51 -25.19 -5.46
CA ILE A 173 9.79 -26.44 -5.27
C ILE A 173 8.36 -26.26 -5.79
N ASP A 174 7.92 -27.18 -6.64
CA ASP A 174 6.54 -27.22 -7.11
C ASP A 174 5.61 -27.64 -5.97
N VAL A 175 4.66 -26.78 -5.60
CA VAL A 175 3.66 -27.06 -4.56
C VAL A 175 2.23 -27.03 -5.12
N ASP A 176 2.04 -27.14 -6.43
CA ASP A 176 0.73 -27.35 -7.06
C ASP A 176 0.28 -28.82 -6.89
N PRO A 177 -0.77 -29.11 -6.08
CA PRO A 177 -1.26 -30.48 -5.89
C PRO A 177 -1.78 -31.14 -7.16
N ASP A 178 -2.12 -30.36 -8.19
CA ASP A 178 -2.59 -30.86 -9.49
C ASP A 178 -1.44 -31.10 -10.48
N SER A 179 -0.20 -30.70 -10.13
CA SER A 179 0.98 -30.87 -10.97
C SER A 179 1.55 -32.28 -10.94
N THR A 180 2.10 -32.71 -12.09
CA THR A 180 2.82 -33.99 -12.19
C THR A 180 4.19 -33.97 -11.51
N THR A 181 4.72 -32.80 -11.19
CA THR A 181 6.00 -32.58 -10.52
C THR A 181 5.82 -32.13 -9.07
N PHE A 182 4.63 -32.33 -8.49
CA PHE A 182 4.33 -31.94 -7.12
C PHE A 182 5.39 -32.43 -6.12
N GLY A 183 5.98 -31.50 -5.39
CA GLY A 183 7.02 -31.71 -4.40
C GLY A 183 8.43 -31.91 -4.97
N GLU A 184 8.61 -31.83 -6.29
CA GLU A 184 9.93 -31.86 -6.93
C GLU A 184 10.58 -30.47 -6.92
N VAL A 185 11.91 -30.46 -6.81
CA VAL A 185 12.74 -29.28 -7.03
C VAL A 185 12.79 -28.98 -8.52
N THR A 186 12.15 -27.88 -8.93
CA THR A 186 12.08 -27.40 -10.31
C THR A 186 13.18 -26.41 -10.65
N GLY A 187 13.78 -25.77 -9.65
CA GLY A 187 14.89 -24.83 -9.78
C GLY A 187 15.88 -24.95 -8.61
N ASP A 188 17.17 -24.89 -8.92
CA ASP A 188 18.24 -24.88 -7.93
C ASP A 188 19.40 -24.03 -8.44
N VAL A 189 19.58 -22.83 -7.85
CA VAL A 189 20.61 -21.87 -8.25
C VAL A 189 21.40 -21.36 -7.06
N ALA A 190 22.72 -21.34 -7.19
CA ALA A 190 23.58 -20.75 -6.18
C ALA A 190 23.40 -19.22 -6.15
N VAL A 191 23.22 -18.65 -4.96
CA VAL A 191 23.18 -17.20 -4.77
C VAL A 191 24.55 -16.61 -5.13
N SER A 192 24.57 -15.51 -5.89
CA SER A 192 25.76 -14.99 -6.56
C SER A 192 26.86 -14.50 -5.62
N ARG A 193 26.55 -14.30 -4.34
CA ARG A 193 27.49 -13.89 -3.30
C ARG A 193 27.03 -14.28 -1.89
N ALA A 194 27.95 -14.16 -0.95
CA ALA A 194 27.70 -14.31 0.48
C ALA A 194 28.02 -13.00 1.23
N THR A 195 27.58 -12.90 2.48
CA THR A 195 27.77 -11.69 3.31
C THR A 195 29.07 -11.78 4.11
N GLY A 196 30.05 -10.95 3.74
CA GLY A 196 31.31 -10.84 4.46
C GLY A 196 32.11 -12.15 4.47
N ALA A 197 32.27 -12.74 5.65
CA ALA A 197 33.00 -14.00 5.85
C ALA A 197 32.07 -15.22 6.07
N LEU A 198 30.76 -15.03 5.92
CA LEU A 198 29.79 -16.13 5.93
C LEU A 198 29.84 -16.86 4.60
N ASP A 199 29.44 -18.13 4.61
CA ASP A 199 29.30 -18.94 3.40
C ASP A 199 27.92 -18.74 2.72
N TYR A 200 27.09 -17.85 3.27
CA TYR A 200 25.75 -17.54 2.78
C TYR A 200 25.44 -16.03 2.80
N LEU A 201 24.44 -15.62 2.01
CA LEU A 201 23.86 -14.28 2.05
C LEU A 201 23.06 -14.13 3.35
N ASN A 202 23.45 -13.20 4.21
CA ASN A 202 22.88 -13.05 5.55
C ASN A 202 21.62 -12.18 5.51
N VAL A 203 20.54 -12.78 5.03
CA VAL A 203 19.16 -12.27 5.11
C VAL A 203 18.41 -13.08 6.16
N GLY A 204 17.55 -12.42 6.93
CA GLY A 204 16.78 -13.10 7.96
C GLY A 204 15.46 -13.66 7.46
N ASP A 205 14.92 -13.06 6.42
CA ASP A 205 13.71 -13.45 5.71
C ASP A 205 13.65 -12.67 4.37
N TRP A 206 12.74 -13.05 3.48
CA TRP A 206 12.46 -12.36 2.22
C TRP A 206 11.02 -12.51 1.79
N ASP A 207 10.60 -11.75 0.80
CA ASP A 207 9.35 -12.02 0.10
C ASP A 207 9.43 -11.57 -1.37
N VAL A 208 8.53 -12.07 -2.20
CA VAL A 208 8.52 -11.86 -3.66
C VAL A 208 7.69 -10.65 -4.04
N TYR A 209 8.20 -9.81 -4.96
CA TYR A 209 7.39 -8.76 -5.56
C TYR A 209 6.68 -9.27 -6.82
N ASP A 210 5.36 -9.20 -6.84
CA ASP A 210 4.50 -9.75 -7.91
C ASP A 210 4.77 -9.16 -9.31
N GLN A 211 5.27 -7.93 -9.40
CA GLN A 211 5.45 -7.27 -10.70
C GLN A 211 6.75 -7.60 -11.42
N ASP A 212 7.81 -7.94 -10.69
CA ASP A 212 9.12 -8.26 -11.27
C ASP A 212 9.66 -9.64 -10.91
N GLY A 213 9.01 -10.36 -9.98
CA GLY A 213 9.38 -11.70 -9.54
C GLY A 213 10.69 -11.76 -8.75
N LEU A 214 11.22 -10.62 -8.30
CA LEU A 214 12.42 -10.57 -7.48
C LEU A 214 12.09 -10.75 -6.00
N LEU A 215 13.01 -11.36 -5.27
CA LEU A 215 12.93 -11.48 -3.81
C LEU A 215 13.54 -10.25 -3.16
N TYR A 216 12.82 -9.61 -2.24
CA TYR A 216 13.27 -8.43 -1.51
C TYR A 216 13.61 -8.79 -0.06
N ALA A 217 14.75 -8.29 0.42
CA ALA A 217 15.25 -8.63 1.75
C ALA A 217 16.15 -7.53 2.34
N ILE A 218 16.42 -7.64 3.66
CA ILE A 218 17.48 -6.88 4.33
C ILE A 218 18.72 -7.76 4.52
N GLU A 219 19.75 -7.50 3.73
CA GLU A 219 21.08 -8.06 3.98
C GLU A 219 21.71 -7.34 5.17
N LEU A 220 22.06 -8.09 6.21
CA LEU A 220 22.59 -7.52 7.44
C LEU A 220 24.01 -7.99 7.74
N SER A 221 24.80 -7.08 8.29
CA SER A 221 26.05 -7.41 8.98
C SER A 221 26.19 -6.53 10.22
N SER A 222 27.29 -6.69 10.97
CA SER A 222 27.62 -5.72 12.01
C SER A 222 27.87 -4.32 11.46
N ALA A 223 28.22 -4.20 10.18
CA ALA A 223 28.64 -2.96 9.55
C ALA A 223 27.55 -2.30 8.69
N PHE A 224 26.60 -3.04 8.14
CA PHE A 224 25.56 -2.51 7.25
C PHE A 224 24.19 -3.18 7.41
N ARG A 225 23.14 -2.51 6.94
CA ARG A 225 21.77 -3.02 6.75
C ARG A 225 21.30 -2.55 5.38
N LYS A 226 21.33 -3.44 4.39
CA LYS A 226 21.13 -3.09 2.99
C LYS A 226 19.84 -3.71 2.49
N VAL A 227 19.03 -2.93 1.80
CA VAL A 227 17.98 -3.52 0.97
C VAL A 227 18.65 -4.13 -0.26
N VAL A 228 18.32 -5.39 -0.50
CA VAL A 228 18.79 -6.14 -1.66
C VAL A 228 17.61 -6.78 -2.39
N THR A 229 17.77 -6.98 -3.68
CA THR A 229 16.94 -7.90 -4.46
C THR A 229 17.73 -9.13 -4.86
N ILE A 230 17.06 -10.27 -4.94
CA ILE A 230 17.62 -11.53 -5.43
C ILE A 230 16.74 -12.02 -6.57
N ASP A 231 17.35 -12.28 -7.72
CA ASP A 231 16.68 -12.94 -8.84
C ASP A 231 16.62 -14.46 -8.57
N PRO A 232 15.44 -15.06 -8.35
CA PRO A 232 15.33 -16.48 -8.04
C PRO A 232 15.74 -17.39 -9.20
N ALA A 233 15.71 -16.91 -10.45
CA ALA A 233 16.09 -17.70 -11.62
C ALA A 233 17.61 -17.73 -11.86
N SER A 234 18.34 -16.70 -11.42
CA SER A 234 19.79 -16.60 -11.64
C SER A 234 20.64 -16.60 -10.37
N GLY A 235 20.02 -16.42 -9.21
CA GLY A 235 20.68 -16.21 -7.93
C GLY A 235 21.35 -14.83 -7.81
N ALA A 236 21.17 -13.93 -8.77
CA ALA A 236 21.85 -12.64 -8.79
C ALA A 236 21.36 -11.71 -7.68
N VAL A 237 22.28 -11.24 -6.83
CA VAL A 237 21.99 -10.29 -5.76
C VAL A 237 22.32 -8.87 -6.20
N THR A 238 21.33 -7.97 -6.17
CA THR A 238 21.49 -6.54 -6.43
C THR A 238 21.28 -5.73 -5.16
N GLU A 239 22.18 -4.79 -4.87
CA GLU A 239 22.02 -3.85 -3.77
C GLU A 239 21.22 -2.63 -4.23
N LEU A 240 20.12 -2.30 -3.56
CA LEU A 240 19.32 -1.10 -3.85
C LEU A 240 19.81 0.11 -3.05
N ALA A 241 19.99 -0.06 -1.73
CA ALA A 241 20.47 1.00 -0.84
C ALA A 241 21.04 0.44 0.48
N ASP A 242 21.95 1.20 1.10
CA ASP A 242 22.37 1.01 2.49
C ASP A 242 21.52 1.89 3.41
N LEU A 243 20.71 1.26 4.25
CA LEU A 243 19.77 1.88 5.18
C LEU A 243 20.29 1.83 6.62
N SER A 244 21.61 1.73 6.81
CA SER A 244 22.21 1.65 8.15
C SER A 244 21.95 2.83 9.07
N ASP A 245 21.68 4.00 8.49
CA ASP A 245 21.35 5.21 9.24
C ASP A 245 19.84 5.31 9.54
N ASP A 246 19.01 4.61 8.77
CA ASP A 246 17.54 4.63 8.87
C ASP A 246 16.99 3.45 9.69
N LEU A 247 17.65 2.29 9.62
CA LEU A 247 17.29 1.06 10.30
C LEU A 247 18.17 0.81 11.53
N PRO A 248 17.61 0.43 12.69
CA PRO A 248 18.39 0.19 13.89
C PRO A 248 19.33 -1.02 13.75
N ASN A 249 20.32 -1.12 14.63
CA ASN A 249 20.98 -2.42 14.80
C ASN A 249 19.96 -3.42 15.36
N SER A 250 19.94 -4.63 14.83
CA SER A 250 19.10 -5.74 15.28
C SER A 250 19.90 -7.03 15.20
N ASP A 251 19.52 -8.05 15.97
CA ASP A 251 20.12 -9.38 15.83
C ASP A 251 19.67 -10.10 14.55
N ASN A 252 18.48 -9.79 14.05
CA ASN A 252 17.98 -10.22 12.76
C ASN A 252 16.94 -9.23 12.19
N TYR A 253 16.74 -9.28 10.88
CA TYR A 253 15.61 -8.69 10.17
C TYR A 253 14.79 -9.83 9.55
N GLY A 254 13.66 -10.19 10.15
CA GLY A 254 12.80 -11.28 9.70
C GLY A 254 11.34 -10.87 9.65
N GLY A 255 10.47 -11.72 9.11
CA GLY A 255 9.07 -11.36 8.87
C GLY A 255 9.06 -10.32 7.78
N ALA A 256 9.48 -10.74 6.59
CA ALA A 256 9.45 -9.93 5.40
C ALA A 256 8.10 -10.11 4.69
N PHE A 257 7.57 -9.02 4.17
CA PHE A 257 6.35 -8.98 3.38
C PHE A 257 6.55 -7.95 2.29
N VAL A 258 6.19 -8.28 1.06
CA VAL A 258 6.20 -7.35 -0.05
C VAL A 258 4.76 -7.19 -0.52
N GLU A 259 4.25 -5.98 -0.34
CA GLU A 259 2.89 -5.67 -0.78
C GLU A 259 2.78 -5.73 -2.30
N ASP A 260 1.86 -6.58 -2.76
CA ASP A 260 1.51 -6.71 -4.17
C ASP A 260 1.09 -5.36 -4.72
N GLY A 261 1.59 -5.04 -5.90
CA GLY A 261 1.26 -3.80 -6.58
C GLY A 261 2.18 -2.63 -6.26
N SER A 262 2.37 -2.28 -4.99
CA SER A 262 3.21 -1.13 -4.60
C SER A 262 4.70 -1.48 -4.51
N GLY A 263 5.04 -2.73 -4.17
CA GLY A 263 6.40 -3.17 -3.88
C GLY A 263 6.95 -2.59 -2.57
N ASN A 264 6.07 -2.14 -1.67
CA ASN A 264 6.44 -1.72 -0.33
C ASN A 264 6.93 -2.94 0.47
N LEU A 265 8.19 -2.90 0.91
CA LEU A 265 8.78 -3.95 1.75
C LEU A 265 8.50 -3.64 3.21
N TYR A 266 7.81 -4.54 3.90
CA TYR A 266 7.67 -4.52 5.35
C TYR A 266 8.63 -5.53 5.97
N VAL A 267 9.35 -5.11 7.01
CA VAL A 267 10.34 -5.98 7.66
C VAL A 267 10.42 -5.74 9.17
N GLY A 268 10.51 -6.83 9.94
CA GLY A 268 10.66 -6.78 11.39
C GLY A 268 12.12 -6.76 11.84
N ALA A 269 12.54 -5.67 12.52
CA ALA A 269 13.75 -5.71 13.34
C ALA A 269 13.45 -6.55 14.60
N ASN A 270 13.93 -7.78 14.66
CA ASN A 270 13.51 -8.79 15.64
C ASN A 270 13.80 -8.43 17.10
N ASN A 271 15.06 -8.15 17.42
CA ASN A 271 15.47 -7.71 18.74
C ASN A 271 16.52 -6.60 18.62
N ILE A 272 16.02 -5.37 18.68
CA ILE A 272 16.82 -4.16 18.50
C ILE A 272 18.00 -4.17 19.47
N ILE A 273 19.17 -3.86 18.96
CA ILE A 273 20.42 -3.74 19.70
C ILE A 273 20.72 -2.25 19.92
N SER A 274 20.82 -1.86 21.19
CA SER A 274 21.20 -0.51 21.59
C SER A 274 22.23 -0.57 22.71
N GLY A 275 23.28 0.27 22.64
CA GLY A 275 24.40 0.23 23.59
C GLY A 275 25.14 -1.12 23.63
N GLY A 276 25.09 -1.89 22.53
CA GLY A 276 25.71 -3.22 22.43
C GLY A 276 24.93 -4.34 23.12
N SER A 277 23.68 -4.12 23.52
CA SER A 277 22.81 -5.14 24.14
C SER A 277 21.46 -5.21 23.47
N LYS A 278 20.86 -6.41 23.43
CA LYS A 278 19.49 -6.65 22.99
C LYS A 278 18.51 -5.92 23.93
N THR A 279 17.55 -5.21 23.36
CA THR A 279 16.60 -4.37 24.10
C THR A 279 15.36 -5.13 24.57
N GLY A 280 15.10 -6.33 24.03
CA GLY A 280 13.86 -7.07 24.31
C GLY A 280 12.66 -6.52 23.53
N ARG A 281 12.90 -5.73 22.47
CA ARG A 281 11.87 -5.08 21.66
C ARG A 281 12.11 -5.33 20.17
N SER A 282 11.03 -5.59 19.45
CA SER A 282 11.01 -5.56 17.99
C SER A 282 10.50 -4.21 17.48
N GLN A 283 10.63 -3.97 16.17
CA GLN A 283 9.96 -2.88 15.47
C GLN A 283 9.79 -3.23 13.99
N THR A 284 8.61 -2.97 13.42
CA THR A 284 8.39 -3.11 11.98
C THR A 284 8.75 -1.83 11.25
N PHE A 285 9.23 -1.95 10.02
CA PHE A 285 9.50 -0.83 9.12
C PHE A 285 8.86 -1.11 7.77
N MET A 286 8.24 -0.11 7.15
CA MET A 286 7.96 -0.09 5.71
C MET A 286 9.12 0.60 5.00
N ILE A 287 9.49 0.04 3.86
CA ILE A 287 10.54 0.56 2.99
C ILE A 287 9.96 0.69 1.58
N ARG A 288 9.75 1.93 1.13
CA ARG A 288 9.29 2.22 -0.24
C ARG A 288 10.51 2.21 -1.16
N THR A 289 10.79 1.06 -1.78
CA THR A 289 12.02 0.81 -2.56
C THR A 289 12.05 1.49 -3.93
N ALA A 290 10.90 1.95 -4.42
CA ALA A 290 10.78 2.71 -5.67
C ALA A 290 11.43 4.10 -5.60
N PHE A 291 11.72 4.62 -4.40
CA PHE A 291 12.35 5.93 -4.19
C PHE A 291 13.87 5.85 -4.25
N SER A 292 14.50 6.98 -4.60
CA SER A 292 15.95 7.15 -4.59
C SER A 292 16.32 8.43 -3.83
N PRO A 293 16.82 8.33 -2.57
CA PRO A 293 16.96 7.10 -1.78
C PRO A 293 15.61 6.50 -1.37
N PRO A 294 15.55 5.19 -1.02
CA PRO A 294 14.34 4.58 -0.47
C PRO A 294 13.83 5.33 0.75
N LEU A 295 12.51 5.38 0.92
CA LEU A 295 11.88 5.97 2.09
C LEU A 295 11.61 4.91 3.14
N VAL A 296 11.90 5.21 4.41
CA VAL A 296 11.74 4.29 5.53
C VAL A 296 10.77 4.88 6.53
N THR A 297 9.68 4.16 6.80
CA THR A 297 8.67 4.50 7.80
C THR A 297 8.72 3.48 8.93
N ALA A 298 8.87 3.95 10.16
CA ALA A 298 8.93 3.09 11.33
C ALA A 298 7.54 2.96 11.97
N TYR A 299 7.09 1.72 12.20
CA TYR A 299 5.84 1.43 12.90
C TYR A 299 6.06 1.20 14.40
N ALA A 300 5.01 0.79 15.09
CA ALA A 300 5.02 0.51 16.51
C ALA A 300 6.07 -0.57 16.89
N LYS A 301 6.47 -0.55 18.16
CA LYS A 301 7.40 -1.53 18.72
C LYS A 301 6.64 -2.66 19.38
N GLY A 302 7.03 -3.90 19.08
CA GLY A 302 6.53 -5.11 19.74
C GLY A 302 7.47 -5.64 20.84
N GLY A 303 7.11 -6.79 21.40
CA GLY A 303 8.04 -7.60 22.20
C GLY A 303 9.13 -8.23 21.31
N ALA A 304 10.27 -8.62 21.88
CA ALA A 304 11.34 -9.24 21.09
C ALA A 304 10.85 -10.46 20.31
N LEU A 305 11.18 -10.46 19.03
CA LEU A 305 11.10 -11.63 18.16
C LEU A 305 12.48 -12.28 18.10
N ARG A 306 12.51 -13.59 17.85
CA ARG A 306 13.76 -14.37 17.81
C ARG A 306 13.99 -14.95 16.43
N VAL A 307 13.26 -16.02 16.12
CA VAL A 307 13.15 -16.62 14.79
C VAL A 307 11.71 -16.46 14.37
N ASN A 308 11.52 -15.95 13.17
CA ASN A 308 10.24 -15.81 12.55
C ASN A 308 10.44 -15.74 11.04
N ASP A 309 9.35 -16.04 10.35
CA ASP A 309 9.26 -16.09 8.91
C ASP A 309 7.87 -15.60 8.53
N GLY A 310 7.82 -14.71 7.55
CA GLY A 310 6.64 -14.01 7.08
C GLY A 310 6.05 -14.70 5.86
N GLY A 311 4.73 -14.70 5.76
CA GLY A 311 4.05 -14.98 4.51
C GLY A 311 2.76 -14.20 4.47
N ASP A 312 2.46 -13.64 3.31
CA ASP A 312 1.32 -12.77 3.16
C ASP A 312 0.70 -12.82 1.78
N CYS A 313 -0.43 -12.15 1.71
CA CYS A 313 -1.02 -11.67 0.50
C CYS A 313 -1.43 -10.24 0.80
N LEU A 314 -0.46 -9.36 1.03
CA LEU A 314 -0.73 -7.94 1.17
C LEU A 314 -0.99 -7.37 -0.22
N LEU A 315 -2.12 -6.70 -0.37
CA LEU A 315 -2.50 -6.01 -1.58
C LEU A 315 -2.40 -4.51 -1.29
N ALA A 316 -1.79 -3.76 -2.20
CA ALA A 316 -1.74 -2.33 -2.08
C ALA A 316 -3.17 -1.75 -2.03
N THR A 317 -3.47 -1.21 -0.87
CA THR A 317 -4.80 -0.81 -0.43
C THR A 317 -4.73 0.62 0.06
N ASP A 318 -5.78 1.37 -0.15
CA ASP A 318 -5.93 2.72 0.34
C ASP A 318 -7.02 2.76 1.42
N PHE A 319 -6.78 3.55 2.47
CA PHE A 319 -7.58 3.69 3.66
C PHE A 319 -7.90 5.16 3.90
N GLY A 320 -8.95 5.45 4.66
CA GLY A 320 -9.24 6.82 5.05
C GLY A 320 -8.35 7.32 6.20
N ASP A 321 -8.39 8.62 6.47
CA ASP A 321 -7.62 9.27 7.54
C ASP A 321 -8.45 10.24 8.41
N ALA A 322 -9.78 10.21 8.30
CA ALA A 322 -10.68 10.92 9.23
C ALA A 322 -10.51 10.39 10.67
N PRO A 323 -10.87 11.16 11.72
CA PRO A 323 -10.83 10.68 13.10
C PRO A 323 -11.51 9.32 13.27
N ASP A 324 -10.95 8.42 14.09
CA ASP A 324 -11.50 7.06 14.23
C ASP A 324 -12.93 7.00 14.83
N THR A 325 -13.48 8.12 15.33
CA THR A 325 -14.93 8.22 15.62
C THR A 325 -15.79 7.92 14.40
N TYR A 326 -15.28 8.20 13.20
CA TYR A 326 -15.90 7.87 11.92
C TYR A 326 -15.68 6.41 11.47
N GLY A 327 -14.99 5.59 12.28
CA GLY A 327 -14.59 4.23 11.93
C GLY A 327 -13.61 4.25 10.77
N THR A 328 -12.37 4.63 11.04
CA THR A 328 -11.36 4.85 10.00
C THR A 328 -10.32 3.74 10.01
N MET A 329 -9.95 3.25 11.19
CA MET A 329 -9.05 2.11 11.33
C MET A 329 -9.70 0.81 10.84
N ASP A 330 -8.90 -0.12 10.32
CA ASP A 330 -9.35 -1.49 9.97
C ASP A 330 -9.95 -2.18 11.21
N SER A 331 -9.34 -1.97 12.38
CA SER A 331 -9.85 -2.52 13.65
C SER A 331 -11.25 -2.04 14.05
N SER A 332 -11.67 -0.89 13.51
CA SER A 332 -13.00 -0.28 13.67
C SER A 332 -13.93 -0.59 12.47
N GLY A 333 -13.49 -1.38 11.49
CA GLY A 333 -14.24 -1.69 10.27
C GLY A 333 -14.22 -0.56 9.25
N GLY A 334 -13.12 0.20 9.20
CA GLY A 334 -12.95 1.36 8.34
C GLY A 334 -12.98 1.07 6.84
N PRO A 335 -12.98 2.12 6.01
CA PRO A 335 -13.00 2.00 4.57
C PRO A 335 -11.63 1.52 4.08
N ALA A 336 -11.64 0.59 3.15
CA ALA A 336 -10.43 0.10 2.51
C ALA A 336 -10.74 -0.20 1.04
N HIS A 337 -9.88 0.26 0.14
CA HIS A 337 -9.96 -0.01 -1.30
C HIS A 337 -8.66 -0.59 -1.82
N VAL A 338 -8.67 -1.81 -2.33
CA VAL A 338 -7.51 -2.32 -3.09
C VAL A 338 -7.37 -1.47 -4.35
N LEU A 339 -6.20 -0.91 -4.67
CA LEU A 339 -6.14 0.04 -5.79
C LEU A 339 -6.43 -0.65 -7.12
N SER A 340 -7.23 0.02 -7.96
CA SER A 340 -7.65 -0.55 -9.25
C SER A 340 -6.48 -0.80 -10.21
N SER A 341 -5.39 -0.02 -10.09
CA SER A 341 -4.18 -0.22 -10.89
C SER A 341 -3.50 -1.56 -10.65
N TYR A 342 -3.75 -2.17 -9.49
CA TYR A 342 -3.15 -3.45 -9.10
C TYR A 342 -4.06 -4.61 -9.44
N LEU A 343 -5.38 -4.47 -9.26
CA LEU A 343 -6.33 -5.47 -9.72
C LEU A 343 -6.36 -5.59 -11.25
N HIS A 344 -6.23 -4.47 -11.96
CA HIS A 344 -6.34 -4.43 -13.42
C HIS A 344 -5.18 -3.66 -14.05
N LYS A 345 -4.13 -4.38 -14.44
CA LYS A 345 -2.91 -3.80 -15.03
C LYS A 345 -3.21 -2.81 -16.16
N GLY A 346 -2.70 -1.59 -16.02
CA GLY A 346 -2.87 -0.51 -17.00
C GLY A 346 -4.23 0.20 -16.94
N LYS A 347 -5.06 -0.10 -15.95
CA LYS A 347 -6.25 0.68 -15.60
C LYS A 347 -5.93 1.57 -14.39
N LYS A 348 -6.67 2.68 -14.29
CA LYS A 348 -6.63 3.59 -13.16
C LYS A 348 -8.06 4.00 -12.84
N LEU A 349 -8.43 3.85 -11.59
CA LEU A 349 -9.65 4.39 -11.02
C LEU A 349 -9.23 5.07 -9.72
N SER A 350 -9.21 6.39 -9.72
CA SER A 350 -8.75 7.18 -8.58
C SER A 350 -9.66 8.38 -8.36
N ILE A 351 -9.72 8.86 -7.13
CA ILE A 351 -10.14 10.23 -6.87
C ILE A 351 -8.92 11.11 -7.20
N GLY A 352 -9.19 12.32 -7.70
CA GLY A 352 -8.16 13.22 -8.21
C GLY A 352 -7.14 12.62 -9.21
N ALA A 353 -5.87 13.00 -9.08
CA ALA A 353 -4.79 12.64 -10.00
C ALA A 353 -3.77 11.68 -9.40
N GLU A 354 -3.63 11.67 -8.09
CA GLU A 354 -2.72 10.79 -7.37
C GLU A 354 -3.53 9.71 -6.64
N ASN A 355 -2.85 8.75 -6.01
CA ASN A 355 -3.42 7.66 -5.21
C ASN A 355 -2.21 6.94 -4.62
N ASP A 356 -2.17 6.71 -3.32
CA ASP A 356 -1.13 5.93 -2.67
C ASP A 356 -1.69 4.73 -1.88
N ALA A 357 -0.79 3.92 -1.34
CA ALA A 357 -1.17 2.70 -0.64
C ALA A 357 -0.76 2.81 0.82
N ASP A 358 -1.72 2.47 1.67
CA ASP A 358 -1.69 2.50 3.11
C ASP A 358 -2.03 1.14 3.71
N LEU A 359 -1.44 0.91 4.88
CA LEU A 359 -1.59 -0.37 5.57
C LEU A 359 -2.75 -0.37 6.59
N ASP A 360 -3.18 0.81 7.03
CA ASP A 360 -4.31 1.05 7.93
C ASP A 360 -4.70 2.54 7.85
N GLY A 361 -5.82 2.92 8.46
CA GLY A 361 -6.26 4.30 8.49
C GLY A 361 -5.36 5.21 9.34
N PHE A 362 -4.86 6.29 8.74
CA PHE A 362 -3.96 7.24 9.38
C PHE A 362 -4.71 8.40 10.08
N HIS A 363 -5.68 8.07 10.93
CA HIS A 363 -6.54 9.07 11.55
C HIS A 363 -5.80 10.22 12.29
N ASN A 364 -6.23 11.46 12.05
CA ASN A 364 -5.98 12.58 12.97
C ASN A 364 -7.18 13.53 13.05
N ASP A 365 -7.09 14.54 13.92
CA ASP A 365 -8.15 15.54 14.15
C ASP A 365 -8.44 16.45 12.94
N ASP A 366 -7.59 16.45 11.92
CA ASP A 366 -7.68 17.34 10.76
C ASP A 366 -7.78 16.60 9.40
N ALA A 367 -7.72 15.25 9.37
CA ALA A 367 -7.57 14.43 8.16
C ALA A 367 -6.38 14.90 7.30
N THR A 368 -5.16 14.77 7.83
CA THR A 368 -3.93 15.22 7.13
C THR A 368 -2.70 14.38 7.46
N THR A 369 -2.86 13.14 7.95
CA THR A 369 -1.67 12.44 8.49
C THR A 369 -0.81 11.87 7.36
N ASP A 370 -1.45 11.31 6.35
CA ASP A 370 -0.88 10.88 5.07
C ASP A 370 -0.45 12.07 4.19
N ASP A 371 -1.08 13.24 4.33
CA ASP A 371 -0.78 14.49 3.60
C ASP A 371 0.67 15.00 3.67
N GLY A 372 1.51 14.45 4.56
CA GLY A 372 2.92 14.85 4.61
C GLY A 372 3.80 14.29 5.71
N THR A 373 3.37 13.28 6.49
CA THR A 373 4.25 12.68 7.51
C THR A 373 5.12 11.54 6.98
N ILE A 374 4.78 10.98 5.82
CA ILE A 374 5.60 10.09 5.00
C ILE A 374 5.88 10.87 3.72
N ALA A 375 7.10 10.92 3.22
CA ALA A 375 7.46 11.83 2.13
C ALA A 375 6.89 11.40 0.77
N GLN A 376 5.57 11.44 0.56
CA GLN A 376 4.93 11.34 -0.74
C GLN A 376 3.61 12.11 -0.83
N VAL A 377 3.36 12.53 -2.07
CA VAL A 377 2.10 12.84 -2.75
C VAL A 377 0.86 12.80 -1.85
N ASN A 378 0.40 13.98 -1.40
CA ASN A 378 -0.98 14.15 -0.94
C ASN A 378 -1.88 13.74 -2.11
N ASP A 379 -2.50 12.58 -1.96
CA ASP A 379 -3.49 12.01 -2.87
C ASP A 379 -4.92 12.41 -2.49
N GLU A 380 -5.08 13.13 -1.38
CA GLU A 380 -6.25 13.96 -1.06
C GLU A 380 -6.42 15.17 -2.04
N ASP A 381 -6.35 14.91 -3.34
CA ASP A 381 -6.34 15.87 -4.44
C ASP A 381 -7.62 15.85 -5.29
N GLY A 382 -8.60 15.03 -4.91
CA GLY A 382 -9.97 15.01 -5.38
C GLY A 382 -10.80 16.25 -5.08
N VAL A 383 -10.42 16.97 -4.01
CA VAL A 383 -11.17 18.10 -3.47
C VAL A 383 -10.24 19.26 -3.10
N PRO A 384 -10.59 20.52 -3.41
CA PRO A 384 -9.77 21.65 -2.98
C PRO A 384 -9.68 21.79 -1.46
N VAL A 385 -8.46 21.96 -0.94
CA VAL A 385 -8.21 22.26 0.48
C VAL A 385 -9.06 23.45 0.95
N GLY A 386 -9.68 23.31 2.13
CA GLY A 386 -10.53 24.34 2.72
C GLY A 386 -11.91 24.44 2.08
N THR A 387 -12.38 23.37 1.44
CA THR A 387 -13.71 23.28 0.84
C THR A 387 -14.80 23.69 1.84
N LYS A 388 -15.71 24.55 1.36
CA LYS A 388 -16.87 25.03 2.11
C LYS A 388 -18.16 24.45 1.56
N SER A 389 -19.02 23.95 2.43
CA SER A 389 -20.30 23.34 2.06
C SER A 389 -21.48 24.10 2.67
N THR A 390 -22.39 24.60 1.83
CA THR A 390 -23.52 25.42 2.27
C THR A 390 -24.73 24.59 2.67
N SER A 391 -25.36 24.92 3.80
CA SER A 391 -26.40 24.08 4.43
C SER A 391 -27.70 23.91 3.64
N ASN A 392 -28.03 24.77 2.67
CA ASN A 392 -29.32 24.71 1.95
C ASN A 392 -29.35 23.71 0.79
N ALA A 393 -28.23 23.57 0.07
CA ALA A 393 -28.06 22.68 -1.07
C ALA A 393 -26.59 22.29 -1.20
N PRO A 394 -26.07 21.46 -0.28
CA PRO A 394 -24.67 21.06 -0.29
C PRO A 394 -24.35 20.30 -1.59
N SER A 395 -23.30 20.70 -2.28
CA SER A 395 -22.84 20.00 -3.49
C SER A 395 -21.36 20.19 -3.69
N LEU A 396 -20.69 19.16 -4.20
CA LEU A 396 -19.25 19.15 -4.44
C LEU A 396 -18.97 18.54 -5.79
N THR A 397 -18.11 19.21 -6.56
CA THR A 397 -17.50 18.60 -7.75
C THR A 397 -16.19 17.99 -7.31
N VAL A 398 -16.06 16.69 -7.51
CA VAL A 398 -14.90 15.88 -7.16
C VAL A 398 -14.15 15.58 -8.44
N THR A 399 -12.85 15.83 -8.47
CA THR A 399 -11.96 15.38 -9.55
C THR A 399 -11.74 13.88 -9.42
N SER A 400 -11.67 13.17 -10.54
CA SER A 400 -11.49 11.72 -10.53
C SER A 400 -10.85 11.26 -11.83
N THR A 401 -10.20 10.11 -11.82
CA THR A 401 -9.66 9.45 -13.01
C THR A 401 -10.35 8.11 -13.21
N ASN A 402 -10.94 7.86 -14.39
CA ASN A 402 -11.50 6.54 -14.74
C ASN A 402 -11.03 6.08 -16.13
N THR A 403 -9.98 5.27 -16.17
CA THR A 403 -9.45 4.64 -17.40
C THR A 403 -9.80 3.15 -17.53
N THR A 404 -10.62 2.62 -16.61
CA THR A 404 -11.05 1.21 -16.60
C THR A 404 -11.74 0.80 -17.90
N GLY A 405 -12.46 1.74 -18.53
CA GLY A 405 -13.31 1.49 -19.68
C GLY A 405 -14.75 1.09 -19.30
N LEU A 406 -15.03 0.98 -18.00
CA LEU A 406 -16.34 0.70 -17.43
C LEU A 406 -16.84 1.92 -16.64
N LYS A 407 -18.13 1.90 -16.28
CA LYS A 407 -18.67 2.88 -15.33
C LYS A 407 -18.20 2.53 -13.92
N ALA A 408 -18.02 3.57 -13.12
CA ALA A 408 -17.71 3.50 -11.69
C ALA A 408 -18.81 4.25 -10.91
N THR A 409 -18.75 4.14 -9.58
CA THR A 409 -19.66 4.86 -8.68
C THR A 409 -18.86 5.67 -7.69
N LEU A 410 -19.02 6.99 -7.70
CA LEU A 410 -18.49 7.86 -6.65
C LEU A 410 -19.56 8.01 -5.57
N ALA A 411 -19.20 7.73 -4.32
CA ALA A 411 -20.02 7.97 -3.14
C ALA A 411 -19.33 8.99 -2.23
N GLY A 412 -20.12 9.75 -1.48
CA GLY A 412 -19.58 10.60 -0.43
C GLY A 412 -20.53 10.79 0.74
N TRP A 413 -19.97 10.83 1.95
CA TRP A 413 -20.66 11.06 3.21
C TRP A 413 -20.22 12.38 3.80
N LEU A 414 -21.13 13.36 3.86
CA LEU A 414 -20.88 14.65 4.48
C LEU A 414 -21.50 14.66 5.87
N ASP A 415 -20.68 14.57 6.92
CA ASP A 415 -21.17 14.66 8.30
C ASP A 415 -21.77 16.06 8.53
N SER A 416 -23.07 16.14 8.39
CA SER A 416 -23.83 17.39 8.27
C SER A 416 -24.45 17.80 9.60
N ASP A 417 -24.70 16.83 10.48
CA ASP A 417 -25.20 17.07 11.83
C ASP A 417 -24.06 17.14 12.88
N ARG A 418 -22.84 16.74 12.50
CA ARG A 418 -21.61 16.79 13.29
C ARG A 418 -21.68 15.89 14.52
N ASP A 419 -22.26 14.71 14.38
CA ASP A 419 -22.35 13.74 15.47
C ASP A 419 -21.09 12.85 15.58
N GLY A 420 -20.15 12.98 14.64
CA GLY A 420 -18.89 12.24 14.63
C GLY A 420 -18.96 10.88 13.96
N ALA A 421 -20.04 10.57 13.23
CA ALA A 421 -20.23 9.36 12.46
C ALA A 421 -20.82 9.67 11.08
N PHE A 422 -20.69 8.73 10.14
CA PHE A 422 -21.31 8.84 8.81
C PHE A 422 -22.64 8.11 8.75
N GLY A 423 -23.73 8.87 8.62
CA GLY A 423 -25.09 8.35 8.52
C GLY A 423 -25.57 8.05 7.09
N ALA A 424 -26.59 7.20 6.97
CA ALA A 424 -27.21 6.90 5.66
C ALA A 424 -27.87 8.15 5.01
N GLY A 425 -28.33 9.11 5.82
CA GLY A 425 -28.89 10.39 5.34
C GLY A 425 -27.85 11.37 4.79
N GLU A 426 -26.57 11.07 5.02
CA GLU A 426 -25.43 11.91 4.66
C GLU A 426 -24.73 11.43 3.40
N ARG A 427 -25.22 10.33 2.82
CA ARG A 427 -24.69 9.72 1.62
C ARG A 427 -25.23 10.40 0.37
N ALA A 428 -24.34 10.78 -0.53
CA ALA A 428 -24.63 11.07 -1.93
C ALA A 428 -23.88 10.07 -2.82
N THR A 429 -24.47 9.73 -3.97
CA THR A 429 -23.84 8.84 -4.96
C THR A 429 -24.05 9.37 -6.36
N VAL A 430 -23.06 9.20 -7.22
CA VAL A 430 -23.15 9.56 -8.65
C VAL A 430 -22.39 8.53 -9.48
N ALA A 431 -22.96 8.15 -10.63
CA ALA A 431 -22.25 7.31 -11.58
C ALA A 431 -21.15 8.10 -12.29
N LEU A 432 -19.93 7.59 -12.27
CA LEU A 432 -18.78 8.12 -13.00
C LEU A 432 -18.63 7.34 -14.31
N ALA A 433 -18.81 8.03 -15.44
CA ALA A 433 -18.65 7.40 -16.74
C ALA A 433 -17.18 7.03 -17.03
N ALA A 434 -16.96 6.06 -17.92
CA ALA A 434 -15.62 5.80 -18.44
C ALA A 434 -15.00 7.06 -19.05
N SER A 435 -13.73 7.31 -18.77
CA SER A 435 -12.98 8.50 -19.18
C SER A 435 -13.52 9.84 -18.65
N ALA A 436 -14.43 9.82 -17.68
CA ALA A 436 -14.80 11.04 -16.96
C ALA A 436 -13.64 11.51 -16.08
N THR A 437 -13.49 12.83 -15.95
CA THR A 437 -12.43 13.48 -15.16
C THR A 437 -12.95 14.16 -13.88
N SER A 438 -14.26 14.11 -13.67
CA SER A 438 -14.93 14.63 -12.48
C SER A 438 -16.37 14.13 -12.39
N ALA A 439 -16.93 14.17 -11.19
CA ALA A 439 -18.36 13.99 -10.97
C ALA A 439 -18.88 14.95 -9.88
N LYS A 440 -20.17 15.22 -9.90
CA LYS A 440 -20.81 16.11 -8.93
C LYS A 440 -21.68 15.33 -7.95
N LEU A 441 -21.34 15.39 -6.67
CA LEU A 441 -22.16 14.93 -5.56
C LEU A 441 -23.09 16.04 -5.09
N THR A 442 -24.28 15.68 -4.65
CA THR A 442 -25.29 16.61 -4.11
C THR A 442 -26.01 15.95 -2.97
N TRP A 443 -26.04 16.61 -1.82
CA TRP A 443 -26.66 16.12 -0.60
C TRP A 443 -27.98 16.87 -0.31
N PRO A 444 -28.85 16.30 0.52
CA PRO A 444 -29.96 17.04 1.11
C PRO A 444 -29.48 18.26 1.90
N GLY A 445 -30.31 19.30 1.97
CA GLY A 445 -30.06 20.43 2.86
C GLY A 445 -30.17 20.03 4.33
N PHE A 446 -29.35 20.63 5.18
CA PHE A 446 -29.31 20.42 6.63
C PHE A 446 -29.49 21.74 7.40
N SER A 447 -29.76 21.64 8.69
CA SER A 447 -29.91 22.78 9.59
C SER A 447 -28.73 22.87 10.53
N MET A 448 -28.26 24.08 10.78
CA MET A 448 -27.19 24.33 11.74
C MET A 448 -27.45 25.63 12.48
N ASP A 449 -27.06 25.69 13.76
CA ASP A 449 -27.27 26.87 14.60
C ASP A 449 -26.16 27.91 14.44
N THR A 450 -24.93 27.47 14.24
CA THR A 450 -23.73 28.30 14.06
C THR A 450 -23.62 28.85 12.64
N GLY A 451 -22.85 29.93 12.45
CA GLY A 451 -22.60 30.52 11.12
C GLY A 451 -21.68 29.68 10.25
N GLU A 452 -20.62 29.14 10.84
CA GLU A 452 -19.70 28.18 10.23
C GLU A 452 -19.35 27.08 11.26
N ALA A 453 -18.95 25.91 10.78
CA ALA A 453 -18.46 24.80 11.60
C ALA A 453 -17.53 23.87 10.80
N LYS A 454 -16.52 23.27 11.44
CA LYS A 454 -15.75 22.17 10.88
C LYS A 454 -16.55 20.86 10.94
N SER A 455 -16.35 19.99 9.96
CA SER A 455 -16.85 18.62 9.90
C SER A 455 -15.99 17.79 8.93
N PHE A 456 -16.38 16.55 8.66
CA PHE A 456 -15.68 15.64 7.75
C PHE A 456 -16.53 15.22 6.56
N LEU A 457 -15.85 14.95 5.46
CA LEU A 457 -16.37 14.36 4.25
C LEU A 457 -15.54 13.11 3.94
N ARG A 458 -16.18 11.95 3.81
CA ARG A 458 -15.54 10.77 3.22
C ARG A 458 -15.99 10.61 1.79
N LEU A 459 -15.07 10.39 0.88
CA LEU A 459 -15.31 10.00 -0.50
C LEU A 459 -14.84 8.57 -0.70
N ARG A 460 -15.60 7.81 -1.48
CA ARG A 460 -15.21 6.45 -1.89
C ARG A 460 -15.58 6.24 -3.34
N LEU A 461 -14.64 5.74 -4.12
CA LEU A 461 -14.82 5.45 -5.54
C LEU A 461 -14.83 3.94 -5.76
N TYR A 462 -15.91 3.41 -6.33
CA TYR A 462 -16.14 1.98 -6.51
C TYR A 462 -16.06 1.61 -7.99
N GLU A 463 -15.48 0.45 -8.30
CA GLU A 463 -15.66 -0.16 -9.61
C GLU A 463 -17.12 -0.56 -9.84
N GLY A 464 -17.65 -0.29 -11.04
CA GLY A 464 -19.00 -0.72 -11.40
C GLY A 464 -20.13 0.16 -10.84
N ALA A 465 -21.33 -0.43 -10.80
CA ALA A 465 -22.54 0.22 -10.31
C ALA A 465 -22.70 -0.01 -8.80
N ALA A 466 -23.37 0.91 -8.11
CA ALA A 466 -23.76 0.72 -6.72
C ALA A 466 -24.49 -0.62 -6.50
N GLU A 467 -24.06 -1.36 -5.47
CA GLU A 467 -24.72 -2.57 -4.98
C GLU A 467 -26.14 -2.27 -4.44
N ASP A 468 -26.97 -3.30 -4.28
CA ASP A 468 -28.39 -3.18 -3.88
C ASP A 468 -28.58 -2.48 -2.51
N ASP A 469 -27.66 -2.69 -1.55
CA ASP A 469 -27.66 -2.02 -0.24
C ASP A 469 -26.99 -0.63 -0.28
N GLY A 470 -26.43 -0.27 -1.43
CA GLY A 470 -25.68 0.95 -1.69
C GLY A 470 -24.29 0.99 -1.04
N PRO A 471 -23.41 1.90 -1.50
CA PRO A 471 -22.12 2.16 -0.87
C PRO A 471 -22.22 2.38 0.64
N GLN A 472 -21.22 1.91 1.39
CA GLN A 472 -21.10 2.07 2.84
C GLN A 472 -19.88 2.93 3.21
N PRO A 473 -19.91 3.70 4.30
CA PRO A 473 -18.80 4.58 4.70
C PRO A 473 -17.58 3.82 5.23
N GLY A 474 -17.72 2.53 5.56
CA GLY A 474 -16.65 1.63 5.98
C GLY A 474 -16.72 0.29 5.26
N GLY A 475 -15.81 -0.62 5.60
CA GLY A 475 -15.67 -1.95 5.00
C GLY A 475 -14.83 -1.99 3.73
N TRP A 476 -14.43 -3.21 3.37
CA TRP A 476 -13.51 -3.53 2.30
C TRP A 476 -14.15 -3.57 0.91
N VAL A 477 -13.44 -3.05 -0.09
CA VAL A 477 -13.85 -3.01 -1.49
C VAL A 477 -12.66 -3.31 -2.40
N ASP A 478 -12.89 -4.12 -3.42
CA ASP A 478 -11.94 -4.33 -4.51
C ASP A 478 -12.05 -3.17 -5.50
N GLY A 479 -10.95 -2.46 -5.71
CA GLY A 479 -10.86 -1.41 -6.71
C GLY A 479 -11.33 -0.04 -6.22
N GLY A 480 -10.54 0.97 -6.55
CA GLY A 480 -10.91 2.37 -6.43
C GLY A 480 -10.07 3.02 -5.35
N GLU A 481 -10.68 3.87 -4.54
CA GLU A 481 -9.99 4.75 -3.59
C GLU A 481 -10.95 5.30 -2.54
N VAL A 482 -10.39 5.74 -1.43
CA VAL A 482 -10.94 6.45 -0.28
C VAL A 482 -10.22 7.79 -0.18
N GLU A 483 -10.96 8.86 0.06
CA GLU A 483 -10.39 10.17 0.39
C GLU A 483 -11.19 10.75 1.56
N ASP A 484 -10.54 11.23 2.61
CA ASP A 484 -11.14 11.87 3.77
C ASP A 484 -10.74 13.36 3.85
N HIS A 485 -11.75 14.24 3.96
CA HIS A 485 -11.54 15.68 3.92
C HIS A 485 -12.13 16.38 5.13
N GLN A 486 -11.35 17.21 5.82
CA GLN A 486 -11.92 18.21 6.71
C GLN A 486 -12.56 19.36 5.91
N VAL A 487 -13.86 19.56 6.12
CA VAL A 487 -14.67 20.56 5.42
C VAL A 487 -15.24 21.60 6.37
N THR A 488 -15.54 22.79 5.84
CA THR A 488 -16.25 23.84 6.60
C THR A 488 -17.70 23.93 6.15
N LEU A 489 -18.64 23.60 7.04
CA LEU A 489 -20.06 23.81 6.86
C LEU A 489 -20.39 25.29 7.07
N VAL A 490 -21.22 25.87 6.19
CA VAL A 490 -21.64 27.27 6.23
C VAL A 490 -23.16 27.37 6.24
N LYS A 491 -23.70 28.06 7.24
CA LYS A 491 -25.13 28.30 7.36
C LYS A 491 -25.58 29.30 6.32
N VAL A 492 -26.52 28.89 5.46
CA VAL A 492 -27.23 29.85 4.62
C VAL A 492 -28.39 30.43 5.42
N THR A 493 -28.26 31.71 5.80
CA THR A 493 -29.41 32.46 6.31
C THR A 493 -30.21 33.00 5.12
N PRO A 494 -31.50 32.63 4.98
CA PRO A 494 -32.33 33.23 3.96
C PRO A 494 -32.34 34.74 4.14
N ARG A 495 -31.99 35.50 3.10
CA ARG A 495 -32.09 36.96 3.14
C ARG A 495 -33.57 37.31 3.29
N VAL A 496 -33.96 37.76 4.49
CA VAL A 496 -35.30 38.32 4.70
C VAL A 496 -35.35 39.65 3.96
N ILE A 497 -35.90 39.66 2.75
CA ILE A 497 -36.31 40.90 2.11
C ILE A 497 -37.52 41.38 2.91
N LYS A 498 -37.32 42.33 3.82
CA LYS A 498 -38.46 43.01 4.46
C LYS A 498 -39.26 43.66 3.33
N PRO A 499 -40.56 43.36 3.16
CA PRO A 499 -41.37 44.12 2.22
C PRO A 499 -41.29 45.59 2.65
N VAL A 500 -40.86 46.45 1.74
CA VAL A 500 -40.94 47.90 1.94
C VAL A 500 -42.43 48.24 1.91
N THR A 501 -43.07 48.24 3.08
CA THR A 501 -44.34 48.95 3.27
C THR A 501 -44.01 50.42 3.48
N ALA A 502 -43.46 51.08 2.46
CA ALA A 502 -43.56 52.52 2.38
C ALA A 502 -45.02 52.83 2.03
N PRO A 503 -45.72 53.71 2.76
CA PRO A 503 -47.02 54.18 2.30
C PRO A 503 -46.81 54.83 0.93
N VAL A 504 -47.53 54.34 -0.08
CA VAL A 504 -47.66 55.06 -1.34
C VAL A 504 -48.39 56.36 -1.01
N VAL A 505 -47.65 57.44 -0.83
CA VAL A 505 -48.21 58.78 -0.83
C VAL A 505 -48.48 59.11 -2.29
N ILE A 506 -49.74 58.99 -2.72
CA ILE A 506 -50.18 59.59 -3.98
C ILE A 506 -50.24 61.09 -3.73
N ILE A 507 -49.16 61.79 -4.06
CA ILE A 507 -49.18 63.25 -4.18
C ILE A 507 -49.85 63.55 -5.53
N ALA A 508 -50.95 64.31 -5.51
CA ALA A 508 -51.57 64.86 -6.71
C ALA A 508 -50.53 65.69 -7.50
N PRO A 509 -50.62 65.80 -8.84
CA PRO A 509 -49.61 66.48 -9.62
C PRO A 509 -49.67 67.99 -9.32
N GLU A 510 -48.76 68.46 -8.50
CA GLU A 510 -48.36 69.86 -8.46
C GLU A 510 -47.29 70.03 -9.55
N GLU A 511 -47.46 71.05 -10.39
CA GLU A 511 -46.63 71.32 -11.55
C GLU A 511 -45.15 71.35 -11.17
N TRP A 512 -44.35 70.45 -11.76
CA TRP A 512 -42.91 70.48 -11.64
C TRP A 512 -42.37 71.68 -12.42
N PRO A 513 -41.62 72.61 -11.82
CA PRO A 513 -40.69 73.41 -12.60
C PRO A 513 -39.57 72.48 -13.09
N ASP A 514 -39.15 72.66 -14.34
CA ASP A 514 -38.10 71.87 -15.02
C ASP A 514 -36.85 71.71 -14.15
N GLU A 515 -36.69 70.54 -13.52
CA GLU A 515 -35.50 70.19 -12.76
C GLU A 515 -34.52 69.46 -13.69
N VAL A 516 -33.54 70.22 -14.16
CA VAL A 516 -32.37 69.75 -14.90
C VAL A 516 -31.56 68.82 -14.00
N TRP A 517 -31.36 67.57 -14.43
CA TRP A 517 -30.46 66.64 -13.76
C TRP A 517 -29.04 67.21 -13.79
N PRO A 518 -28.28 67.24 -12.68
CA PRO A 518 -26.88 67.64 -12.75
C PRO A 518 -26.11 66.64 -13.61
N PRO A 519 -25.24 67.09 -14.52
CA PRO A 519 -24.43 66.20 -15.35
C PRO A 519 -23.56 65.28 -14.47
N ARG A 520 -23.44 64.03 -14.92
CA ARG A 520 -22.58 63.01 -14.34
C ARG A 520 -21.31 63.02 -15.18
N ASP A 521 -20.16 63.06 -14.54
CA ASP A 521 -18.86 62.76 -15.15
C ASP A 521 -18.90 61.27 -15.55
N VAL A 522 -18.93 61.00 -16.85
CA VAL A 522 -19.14 59.66 -17.44
C VAL A 522 -17.81 58.97 -17.71
N ASP A 523 -16.73 59.72 -17.92
CA ASP A 523 -15.41 59.17 -18.20
C ASP A 523 -14.43 59.18 -17.00
N ASP A 524 -14.88 59.71 -15.85
CA ASP A 524 -14.22 59.69 -14.54
C ASP A 524 -12.85 60.42 -14.54
N ASP A 525 -12.76 61.52 -15.29
CA ASP A 525 -11.56 62.35 -15.37
C ASP A 525 -11.55 63.53 -14.36
N GLY A 526 -12.67 63.75 -13.67
CA GLY A 526 -12.80 64.65 -12.54
C GLY A 526 -13.27 66.05 -12.89
N ASP A 527 -13.66 66.32 -14.13
CA ASP A 527 -14.48 67.48 -14.48
C ASP A 527 -15.74 67.11 -15.27
N ILE A 528 -16.47 68.12 -15.76
CA ILE A 528 -17.70 67.89 -16.55
C ILE A 528 -17.56 68.76 -17.79
N ASP A 529 -17.38 68.12 -18.94
CA ASP A 529 -17.13 68.81 -20.19
C ASP A 529 -17.93 68.25 -21.38
N GLN A 530 -17.57 68.65 -22.61
CA GLN A 530 -18.35 68.26 -23.79
C GLN A 530 -18.23 66.77 -24.13
N THR A 531 -17.23 66.08 -23.60
CA THR A 531 -16.95 64.67 -23.90
C THR A 531 -17.96 63.75 -23.20
N ASP A 532 -18.47 64.15 -22.02
CA ASP A 532 -19.54 63.46 -21.29
C ASP A 532 -20.89 63.44 -22.00
N ALA A 533 -21.18 64.50 -22.75
CA ALA A 533 -22.46 64.68 -23.44
C ALA A 533 -22.58 63.81 -24.71
N ASP A 534 -21.46 63.57 -25.39
CA ASP A 534 -21.43 62.78 -26.64
C ASP A 534 -21.50 61.27 -26.38
N LEU A 535 -21.00 60.78 -25.23
CA LEU A 535 -21.08 59.35 -24.84
C LEU A 535 -22.45 58.92 -24.30
N ALA A 536 -23.24 59.86 -23.78
CA ALA A 536 -24.57 59.58 -23.24
C ALA A 536 -25.65 59.32 -24.32
N LEU A 537 -25.39 59.69 -25.59
CA LEU A 537 -26.39 59.66 -26.66
C LEU A 537 -26.39 58.36 -27.49
N ASP A 538 -25.33 57.55 -27.46
CA ASP A 538 -25.16 56.37 -28.35
C ASP A 538 -25.67 55.03 -27.76
N ALA A 539 -26.16 55.03 -26.52
CA ALA A 539 -26.66 53.82 -25.87
C ALA A 539 -28.19 53.75 -25.88
N LEU A 540 -28.80 53.42 -27.04
CA LEU A 540 -30.10 52.72 -27.26
C LEU A 540 -30.51 52.88 -28.75
N PRO A 541 -31.00 51.83 -29.50
CA PRO A 541 -32.27 51.16 -29.15
C PRO A 541 -32.49 49.66 -29.58
N ALA A 542 -33.39 49.02 -28.84
CA ALA A 542 -34.58 48.22 -29.21
C ALA A 542 -34.67 47.24 -30.44
N THR A 543 -35.05 46.00 -30.09
CA THR A 543 -36.11 45.11 -30.67
C THR A 543 -35.95 44.39 -32.03
N GLY A 544 -35.82 43.05 -31.94
CA GLY A 544 -36.61 41.97 -32.59
C GLY A 544 -36.84 41.92 -34.11
N THR A 545 -36.43 40.81 -34.76
CA THR A 545 -37.23 39.89 -35.63
C THR A 545 -36.34 38.85 -36.36
N SER A 546 -36.99 37.92 -37.05
CA SER A 546 -36.70 36.50 -37.34
C SER A 546 -35.91 36.14 -38.61
N PHE A 547 -35.31 34.93 -38.58
CA PHE A 547 -35.14 33.90 -39.63
C PHE A 547 -34.41 34.18 -40.98
N ARG A 548 -33.21 33.55 -41.08
CA ARG A 548 -32.71 32.61 -42.14
C ARG A 548 -32.15 33.15 -43.49
N PRO A 549 -31.31 32.33 -44.20
CA PRO A 549 -29.91 32.67 -44.50
C PRO A 549 -29.63 32.87 -46.01
N TYR A 550 -28.48 33.46 -46.36
CA TYR A 550 -27.90 33.34 -47.70
C TYR A 550 -26.38 33.12 -47.68
N LEU A 551 -26.03 32.09 -48.44
CA LEU A 551 -24.73 31.64 -48.95
C LEU A 551 -24.16 32.67 -49.96
N LEU A 552 -22.83 32.84 -50.02
CA LEU A 552 -21.98 32.68 -51.23
C LEU A 552 -20.64 33.46 -51.14
N LEU A 553 -19.56 32.73 -51.47
CA LEU A 553 -18.36 33.09 -52.26
C LEU A 553 -17.54 34.32 -51.84
N GLY A 554 -16.21 34.30 -51.74
CA GLY A 554 -15.17 33.41 -52.24
C GLY A 554 -13.94 34.23 -52.68
N VAL A 555 -12.75 33.62 -52.65
CA VAL A 555 -11.48 34.03 -53.31
C VAL A 555 -10.74 35.20 -52.61
N GLY A 556 -9.42 35.19 -52.35
CA GLY A 556 -8.33 34.25 -52.62
C GLY A 556 -6.96 34.95 -52.47
N MET A 557 -5.91 34.12 -52.51
CA MET A 557 -4.48 34.40 -52.77
C MET A 557 -3.48 34.69 -51.61
N VAL A 558 -2.82 33.57 -51.29
CA VAL A 558 -1.39 33.34 -50.98
C VAL A 558 -0.40 34.18 -51.81
N LEU A 559 0.72 34.59 -51.19
CA LEU A 559 2.04 34.60 -51.84
C LEU A 559 3.17 34.33 -50.83
N LEU A 560 4.16 33.62 -51.36
CA LEU A 560 5.23 32.84 -50.75
C LEU A 560 6.55 33.64 -50.66
N GLY A 561 7.48 33.27 -49.77
CA GLY A 561 8.87 33.73 -49.84
C GLY A 561 9.79 33.15 -48.75
N LEU A 562 10.48 32.05 -49.09
CA LEU A 562 11.47 31.31 -48.29
C LEU A 562 12.89 31.95 -48.29
N VAL A 563 13.76 31.38 -47.43
CA VAL A 563 15.26 31.22 -47.52
C VAL A 563 16.09 32.21 -46.66
N VAL A 564 17.09 31.89 -45.81
CA VAL A 564 17.78 30.68 -45.26
C VAL A 564 18.89 31.15 -44.26
N LEU A 565 19.35 30.26 -43.36
CA LEU A 565 20.61 30.26 -42.55
C LEU A 565 20.77 31.36 -41.48
N GLY A 566 21.19 31.15 -40.23
CA GLY A 566 21.93 30.05 -39.61
C GLY A 566 23.20 30.60 -38.96
N LEU A 567 23.24 30.76 -37.63
CA LEU A 567 24.46 30.61 -36.81
C LEU A 567 24.13 30.60 -35.31
N ALA A 568 24.60 29.57 -34.63
CA ALA A 568 24.64 29.45 -33.18
C ALA A 568 25.80 30.26 -32.59
N LEU A 569 25.64 30.84 -31.39
CA LEU A 569 26.74 30.95 -30.42
C LEU A 569 26.22 31.08 -28.97
N VAL A 570 26.47 30.00 -28.23
CA VAL A 570 26.73 29.83 -26.79
C VAL A 570 27.01 31.10 -25.98
N ILE A 571 26.22 31.39 -24.92
CA ILE A 571 26.67 31.82 -23.57
C ILE A 571 25.58 31.45 -22.54
N GLY A 572 25.90 30.59 -21.55
CA GLY A 572 25.16 30.50 -20.26
C GLY A 572 25.95 31.18 -19.13
N PRO A 573 25.58 31.01 -17.85
CA PRO A 573 24.34 31.42 -17.19
C PRO A 573 24.61 32.56 -16.18
N LYS A 574 23.61 33.38 -15.83
CA LYS A 574 23.70 34.31 -14.69
C LYS A 574 22.83 33.83 -13.53
N LYS A 575 23.51 33.38 -12.46
CA LYS A 575 22.98 33.26 -11.10
C LYS A 575 22.50 34.63 -10.63
N VAL A 576 21.29 34.70 -10.08
CA VAL A 576 20.85 35.80 -9.20
C VAL A 576 20.61 35.21 -7.83
N ARG A 577 21.56 35.47 -6.91
CA ARG A 577 21.29 35.46 -5.46
C ARG A 577 20.63 36.79 -5.14
N ARG A 578 19.44 36.76 -4.52
CA ARG A 578 18.96 37.89 -3.71
C ARG A 578 19.02 37.45 -2.25
N ARG A 579 19.67 38.29 -1.46
CA ARG A 579 19.76 38.27 0.00
C ARG A 579 19.17 39.61 0.46
N LEU A 580 18.71 39.65 1.71
CA LEU A 580 18.21 40.78 2.50
C LEU A 580 16.69 40.95 2.33
N GLU A 581 15.87 40.97 3.39
CA GLU A 581 16.09 41.26 4.81
C GLU A 581 15.33 40.29 5.72
#